data_AF-A0A1B7WJH5-F1
#
_entry.id   AF-A0A1B7WJH5-F1
#
_cell.length_a   1.000
_cell.length_b   1.000
_cell.length_c   1.000
_cell.angle_alpha   90.00
_cell.angle_beta   90.00
_cell.angle_gamma   90.00
#
_symmetry.space_group_name_H-M   'P 1'
#
loop_
_entity.id
_entity.type
_entity.pdbx_description
1 polymer ?
#
loop_
_entity_poly.entity_id
_entity_poly.type
_entity_poly.pdbx_seq_one_letter_code
_entity_poly.pdbx_strand_id
1 'polypeptide(L)'
;MGDDIVANYLFDDGFQCLIHSVNLCEIYYDFLRSSGQAEAENMLTDLESVGVQFNSDISVDFWKQVSRYKANIRRISLADCFALTLANREGGILVTSDRKEFEPVVPLNICQINLIR
;
A
#
# COMPACT_ATOMS: atom_id res chain seq x y z
N MET A 1 -10.19 9.14 14.20
CA MET A 1 -9.14 10.13 13.86
C MET A 1 -8.10 9.63 12.85
N GLY A 2 -7.85 8.32 12.72
CA GLY A 2 -7.21 7.71 11.54
C GLY A 2 -8.22 6.90 10.71
N ASP A 3 -9.07 6.12 11.39
CA ASP A 3 -10.17 5.36 10.80
C ASP A 3 -11.12 6.24 9.97
N ASP A 4 -11.37 7.48 10.39
CA ASP A 4 -12.21 8.43 9.64
C ASP A 4 -11.59 8.80 8.28
N ILE A 5 -10.25 8.90 8.20
CA ILE A 5 -9.56 9.22 6.95
C ILE A 5 -9.56 8.02 6.01
N VAL A 6 -9.33 6.82 6.56
CA VAL A 6 -9.38 5.57 5.79
C VAL A 6 -10.79 5.34 5.27
N ALA A 7 -11.81 5.50 6.11
CA ALA A 7 -13.21 5.40 5.73
C ALA A 7 -13.57 6.41 4.63
N ASN A 8 -13.05 7.65 4.70
CA ASN A 8 -13.27 8.64 3.65
C ASN A 8 -12.69 8.20 2.30
N TYR A 9 -11.55 7.51 2.26
CA TYR A 9 -11.04 7.00 0.98
C TYR A 9 -11.75 5.72 0.52
N LEU A 10 -12.13 4.84 1.44
CA LEU A 10 -12.77 3.57 1.12
C LEU A 10 -14.23 3.70 0.67
N PHE A 11 -14.97 4.68 1.21
CA PHE A 11 -16.41 4.80 0.99
C PHE A 11 -16.83 6.03 0.17
N ASP A 12 -15.89 6.86 -0.27
CA ASP A 12 -16.16 7.96 -1.21
C ASP A 12 -15.97 7.44 -2.65
N ASP A 13 -17.07 7.44 -3.41
CA ASP A 13 -17.12 7.00 -4.82
C ASP A 13 -16.16 7.81 -5.74
N GLY A 14 -15.64 8.94 -5.27
CA GLY A 14 -14.60 9.73 -5.95
C GLY A 14 -13.21 9.09 -5.91
N PHE A 15 -12.99 8.05 -5.12
CA PHE A 15 -11.72 7.34 -5.01
C PHE A 15 -11.82 5.88 -5.42
N GLN A 16 -10.75 5.38 -6.03
CA GLN A 16 -10.54 3.96 -6.27
C GLN A 16 -9.37 3.50 -5.42
N CYS A 17 -9.63 2.60 -4.47
CA CYS A 17 -8.60 2.07 -3.59
C CYS A 17 -7.90 0.88 -4.25
N LEU A 18 -6.56 0.91 -4.25
CA LEU A 18 -5.71 -0.09 -4.87
C LEU A 18 -4.68 -0.59 -3.86
N ILE A 19 -4.39 -1.89 -3.91
CA ILE A 19 -3.28 -2.49 -3.17
C ILE A 19 -2.52 -3.46 -4.06
N HIS A 20 -1.19 -3.41 -4.01
CA HIS A 20 -0.37 -4.33 -4.80
C HIS A 20 -0.31 -5.71 -4.13
N SER A 21 -0.27 -6.78 -4.92
CA SER A 21 -0.24 -8.17 -4.45
C SER A 21 0.92 -8.49 -3.48
N VAL A 22 2.06 -7.79 -3.61
CA VAL A 22 3.19 -7.90 -2.67
C VAL A 22 2.87 -7.29 -1.31
N ASN A 23 2.15 -6.17 -1.26
CA ASN A 23 1.68 -5.59 -0.01
C ASN A 23 0.58 -6.46 0.62
N LEU A 24 -0.32 -7.02 -0.19
CA LEU A 24 -1.29 -8.01 0.29
C LEU A 24 -0.60 -9.26 0.87
N CYS A 25 0.48 -9.72 0.26
CA CYS A 25 1.26 -10.84 0.77
C CYS A 25 1.83 -10.56 2.17
N GLU A 26 2.34 -9.34 2.41
CA GLU A 26 2.83 -8.92 3.72
C GLU A 26 1.70 -8.88 4.76
N ILE A 27 0.56 -8.28 4.43
CA ILE A 27 -0.61 -8.23 5.32
C ILE A 27 -1.14 -9.64 5.60
N TYR A 28 -1.30 -10.48 4.58
CA TYR A 28 -1.78 -11.86 4.74
C TYR A 28 -0.82 -12.68 5.60
N TYR A 29 0.49 -12.55 5.40
CA TYR A 29 1.50 -13.20 6.25
C TYR A 29 1.37 -12.78 7.71
N ASP A 30 1.18 -11.48 7.98
CA ASP A 30 1.03 -10.97 9.34
C ASP A 30 -0.21 -11.56 10.02
N PHE A 31 -1.37 -11.54 9.37
CA PHE A 31 -2.60 -12.18 9.88
C PHE A 31 -2.44 -13.69 10.08
N LEU A 32 -1.83 -14.37 9.10
CA LEU A 32 -1.58 -15.81 9.19
C LEU A 32 -0.70 -16.14 10.40
N ARG A 33 0.32 -15.31 10.65
CA ARG A 33 1.26 -15.48 11.77
C ARG A 33 0.65 -15.14 13.12
N SER A 34 -0.19 -14.10 13.21
CA SER A 34 -0.73 -13.60 14.48
C SER A 34 -2.05 -14.26 14.89
N SER A 35 -2.90 -14.57 13.91
CA SER A 35 -4.33 -14.85 14.11
C SER A 35 -4.78 -16.14 13.41
N GLY A 36 -3.95 -16.70 12.52
CA GLY A 36 -4.19 -17.96 11.83
C GLY A 36 -4.89 -17.80 10.48
N GLN A 37 -5.07 -18.93 9.80
CA GLN A 37 -5.51 -18.95 8.39
C GLN A 37 -6.91 -18.35 8.19
N ALA A 38 -7.87 -18.67 9.06
CA ALA A 38 -9.24 -18.17 8.91
C ALA A 38 -9.31 -16.64 8.93
N GLU A 39 -8.57 -16.00 9.84
CA GLU A 39 -8.51 -14.54 9.93
C GLU A 39 -7.78 -13.91 8.72
N ALA A 40 -6.76 -14.58 8.19
CA ALA A 40 -6.08 -14.12 6.98
C ALA A 40 -6.99 -14.16 5.73
N GLU A 41 -7.83 -15.19 5.58
CA GLU A 41 -8.82 -15.28 4.50
C GLU A 41 -9.98 -14.28 4.69
N ASN A 42 -10.45 -14.09 5.93
CA ASN A 42 -11.49 -13.11 6.24
C ASN A 42 -11.01 -11.70 5.88
N MET A 43 -9.77 -11.35 6.20
CA MET A 43 -9.18 -10.05 5.85
C MET A 43 -9.21 -9.78 4.34
N LEU A 44 -8.92 -10.78 3.50
CA LEU A 44 -9.02 -10.63 2.03
C LEU A 44 -10.46 -10.36 1.59
N THR A 45 -11.40 -11.12 2.16
CA THR A 45 -12.84 -10.96 1.88
C THR A 45 -13.34 -9.57 2.29
N ASP A 46 -12.89 -9.08 3.45
CA ASP A 46 -13.24 -7.76 3.96
C ASP A 46 -12.73 -6.65 3.01
N LEU A 47 -11.48 -6.73 2.54
CA LEU A 47 -10.91 -5.77 1.59
C LEU A 47 -11.69 -5.74 0.26
N GLU A 48 -12.04 -6.90 -0.29
CA GLU A 48 -12.84 -6.98 -1.51
C GLU A 48 -14.25 -6.41 -1.30
N SER A 49 -14.86 -6.68 -0.13
CA SER A 49 -16.22 -6.20 0.20
C SER A 49 -16.33 -4.68 0.29
N VAL A 50 -15.25 -4.00 0.66
CA VAL A 50 -15.16 -2.52 0.68
C VAL A 50 -14.64 -1.93 -0.63
N GLY A 51 -14.50 -2.75 -1.69
CA GLY A 51 -14.16 -2.29 -3.03
C GLY A 51 -12.67 -2.06 -3.28
N VAL A 52 -11.77 -2.54 -2.41
CA VAL A 52 -10.32 -2.46 -2.66
C VAL A 52 -9.96 -3.38 -3.81
N GLN A 53 -9.29 -2.84 -4.82
CA GLN A 53 -8.86 -3.59 -5.98
C GLN A 53 -7.42 -4.09 -5.84
N PHE A 54 -7.22 -5.37 -6.14
CA PHE A 54 -5.94 -6.02 -6.05
C PHE A 54 -5.18 -5.88 -7.38
N ASN A 55 -4.06 -5.17 -7.34
CA ASN A 55 -3.18 -5.04 -8.51
C ASN A 55 -2.04 -6.06 -8.42
N SER A 56 -1.92 -6.90 -9.44
CA SER A 56 -0.87 -7.92 -9.55
C SER A 56 0.06 -7.72 -10.75
N ASP A 57 -0.04 -6.58 -11.45
CA ASP A 57 0.80 -6.29 -12.62
C ASP A 57 2.24 -5.96 -12.19
N ILE A 58 3.20 -6.71 -12.75
CA ILE A 58 4.63 -6.55 -12.50
C ILE A 58 5.41 -6.48 -13.82
N SER A 59 5.04 -5.53 -14.67
CA SER A 59 5.77 -5.27 -15.92
C SER A 59 7.27 -5.00 -15.68
N VAL A 60 8.09 -5.16 -16.74
CA VAL A 60 9.55 -5.00 -16.64
C VAL A 60 9.94 -3.63 -16.08
N ASP A 61 9.24 -2.58 -16.51
CA ASP A 61 9.49 -1.23 -16.01
C ASP A 61 9.01 -1.05 -14.57
N PHE A 62 7.99 -1.81 -14.14
CA PHE A 62 7.45 -1.73 -12.78
C PHE A 62 8.50 -2.19 -11.77
N TRP A 63 8.97 -3.44 -11.90
CA TRP A 63 9.91 -3.99 -10.92
C TRP A 63 11.27 -3.28 -10.98
N LYS A 64 11.67 -2.75 -12.13
CA LYS A 64 12.86 -1.89 -12.22
C LYS A 64 12.68 -0.59 -11.43
N GLN A 65 11.50 0.03 -11.48
CA GLN A 65 11.22 1.24 -10.70
C GLN A 65 11.21 0.95 -9.19
N VAL A 66 10.54 -0.13 -8.76
CA VAL A 66 10.60 -0.64 -7.38
C VAL A 66 12.05 -0.81 -6.92
N SER A 67 12.88 -1.47 -7.75
CA SER A 67 14.28 -1.72 -7.43
C SER A 67 15.09 -0.43 -7.29
N ARG A 68 14.81 0.59 -8.13
CA ARG A 68 15.44 1.91 -8.02
C ARG A 68 15.04 2.60 -6.72
N TYR A 69 13.78 2.55 -6.31
CA TYR A 69 13.36 3.08 -5.01
C TYR A 69 14.08 2.37 -3.86
N LYS A 70 14.09 1.03 -3.86
CA LYS A 70 14.75 0.23 -2.82
C LYS A 70 16.25 0.52 -2.70
N ALA A 71 16.92 0.78 -3.82
CA ALA A 71 18.35 1.06 -3.87
C ALA A 71 18.71 2.48 -3.38
N ASN A 72 17.84 3.46 -3.60
CA ASN A 72 18.16 4.88 -3.37
C ASN A 72 17.49 5.47 -2.12
N ILE A 73 16.39 4.90 -1.65
CA ILE A 73 15.69 5.33 -0.44
C ILE A 73 16.18 4.47 0.73
N ARG A 74 16.72 5.12 1.76
CA ARG A 74 17.24 4.40 2.93
C ARG A 74 16.07 4.01 3.84
N ARG A 75 16.14 2.80 4.41
CA ARG A 75 15.19 2.29 5.43
C ARG A 75 13.72 2.23 4.97
N ILE A 76 13.49 1.97 3.69
CA ILE A 76 12.19 1.56 3.17
C ILE A 76 12.21 0.05 2.87
N SER A 77 11.13 -0.65 3.19
CA SER A 77 10.98 -2.06 2.83
C SER A 77 10.86 -2.25 1.30
N LEU A 78 10.95 -3.50 0.83
CA LEU A 78 10.69 -3.78 -0.58
C LEU A 78 9.19 -3.66 -0.90
N ALA A 79 8.32 -4.11 0.01
CA ALA A 79 6.87 -4.01 -0.16
C ALA A 79 6.41 -2.54 -0.23
N ASP A 80 6.99 -1.65 0.57
CA ASP A 80 6.70 -0.22 0.49
C ASP A 80 7.17 0.42 -0.82
N CYS A 81 8.23 -0.11 -1.43
CA CYS A 81 8.62 0.31 -2.78
C CYS A 81 7.57 -0.12 -3.83
N PHE A 82 6.85 -1.23 -3.64
CA PHE A 82 5.72 -1.62 -4.50
C PHE A 82 4.55 -0.66 -4.34
N ALA A 83 4.14 -0.36 -3.09
CA ALA A 83 3.08 0.62 -2.82
C ALA A 83 3.40 1.99 -3.42
N LEU A 84 4.64 2.47 -3.22
CA LEU A 84 5.11 3.75 -3.77
C LEU A 84 5.12 3.76 -5.31
N THR A 85 5.53 2.67 -5.94
CA THR A 85 5.54 2.55 -7.41
C THR A 85 4.13 2.51 -7.97
N LEU A 86 3.22 1.78 -7.34
CA LEU A 86 1.82 1.72 -7.74
C LEU A 86 1.18 3.11 -7.64
N ALA A 87 1.27 3.76 -6.48
CA ALA A 87 0.69 5.09 -6.27
C ALA A 87 1.21 6.12 -7.29
N ASN A 88 2.52 6.14 -7.56
CA ASN A 88 3.10 7.05 -8.55
C ASN A 88 2.59 6.76 -9.98
N ARG A 89 2.44 5.50 -10.37
CA ARG A 89 1.97 5.13 -11.72
C ARG A 89 0.51 5.47 -11.96
N GLU A 90 -0.32 5.31 -10.94
CA GLU A 90 -1.75 5.60 -11.01
C GLU A 90 -2.07 7.08 -10.79
N GLY A 91 -1.04 7.93 -10.54
CA GLY A 91 -1.25 9.32 -10.14
C GLY A 91 -2.04 9.45 -8.82
N GLY A 92 -1.98 8.41 -7.99
CA GLY A 92 -2.76 8.28 -6.76
C GLY A 92 -2.07 8.84 -5.52
N ILE A 93 -2.76 8.67 -4.40
CA ILE A 93 -2.29 9.06 -3.06
C ILE A 93 -1.86 7.79 -2.33
N LEU A 94 -0.62 7.73 -1.86
CA LEU A 94 -0.18 6.67 -0.96
C LEU A 94 -0.67 6.97 0.45
N VAL A 95 -1.58 6.15 0.98
CA VAL A 95 -2.10 6.27 2.35
C VAL A 95 -1.41 5.21 3.23
N THR A 96 -0.78 5.63 4.33
CA THR A 96 -0.06 4.71 5.22
C THR A 96 0.02 5.24 6.65
N SER A 97 0.04 4.34 7.62
CA SER A 97 0.33 4.65 9.03
C SER A 97 1.83 4.56 9.37
N ASP A 98 2.67 4.00 8.48
CA ASP A 98 4.12 3.91 8.72
C ASP A 98 4.82 5.24 8.45
N ARG A 99 4.76 6.09 9.47
CA ARG A 99 5.45 7.38 9.47
C ARG A 99 6.96 7.25 9.38
N LYS A 100 7.56 6.25 10.05
CA LYS A 100 9.02 6.18 10.16
C LYS A 100 9.64 5.86 8.81
N GLU A 101 8.99 5.00 8.03
CA GLU A 101 9.45 4.64 6.69
C GLU A 101 9.15 5.73 5.66
N PHE A 102 8.00 6.40 5.74
CA PHE A 102 7.56 7.34 4.69
C PHE A 102 7.83 8.83 4.96
N GLU A 103 8.04 9.28 6.20
CA GLU A 103 8.43 10.69 6.47
C GLU A 103 9.69 11.12 5.69
N PRO A 104 10.75 10.29 5.56
CA PRO A 104 11.91 10.62 4.73
C PRO A 104 11.63 10.61 3.21
N VAL A 105 10.51 10.01 2.77
CA VAL A 105 10.13 9.87 1.36
C VAL A 105 9.32 11.07 0.87
N VAL A 106 8.52 11.69 1.75
CA VAL A 106 7.70 12.87 1.43
C VAL A 106 8.49 13.97 0.69
N PRO A 107 9.71 14.38 1.11
CA PRO A 107 10.46 15.43 0.42
C PRO A 107 10.94 15.04 -0.99
N LEU A 108 10.92 13.75 -1.35
CA LEU A 108 11.31 13.28 -2.70
C LEU A 108 10.23 13.58 -3.75
N ASN A 109 9.02 13.95 -3.32
CA ASN A 109 7.90 14.34 -4.19
C ASN A 109 7.62 13.32 -5.32
N ILE A 110 7.67 12.03 -4.97
CA ILE A 110 7.43 10.92 -5.90
C ILE A 110 5.93 10.80 -6.23
N CYS A 111 5.09 10.84 -5.20
CA CYS A 111 3.63 10.94 -5.30
C CYS A 111 3.11 11.67 -4.05
N GLN A 112 1.81 11.96 -3.99
CA GLN A 112 1.19 12.46 -2.77
C GLN A 112 1.18 11.34 -1.72
N ILE A 113 1.66 11.63 -0.50
CA ILE A 113 1.67 10.68 0.62
C ILE A 113 0.82 11.26 1.74
N ASN A 114 -0.19 10.50 2.18
CA ASN A 114 -1.02 10.84 3.34
C ASN A 114 -0.68 9.92 4.52
N LEU A 115 -0.07 10.50 5.55
CA LEU A 115 0.36 9.79 6.76
C LEU A 115 -0.74 9.80 7.82
N ILE A 116 -1.42 8.66 7.97
CA ILE A 116 -2.50 8.44 8.93
C ILE A 116 -1.97 7.95 10.29
N ARG A 117 -2.83 7.95 11.33
CA ARG A 117 -2.49 7.58 12.71
C ARG A 117 -3.25 6.34 13.15
#